data_AF-A0A0N0HKU2-F1
#
_entry.id   AF-A0A0N0HKU2-F1
#
_cell.length_a   1.000
_cell.length_b   1.000
_cell.length_c   1.000
_cell.angle_alpha   90.00
_cell.angle_beta   90.00
_cell.angle_gamma   90.00
#
_symmetry.space_group_name_H-M   'P 1'
#
loop_
_entity.id
_entity.type
_entity.pdbx_description
1 polymer ?
#
loop_
_entity_poly.entity_id
_entity_poly.type
_entity_poly.pdbx_seq_one_letter_code
_entity_poly.pdbx_strand_id
1 'polypeptide(L)'
;MEYEFLFVVDGVGVDDDVSVGVIFDEFDGLLTRHRGTYLLDLAESGESAVDAAHRLVVRLGRWLPQLNLLRLDPDLVGVPDIAERTNRTRQNVLQWINGERRGDAGAFPDPEGTVGRSLVWRWAEVNAWLAGIGEQVGDPGPPRQDALYIDFMLPRWQQALAEGLTTARFVHARDDDRSDERTAVARILDGTLSDPGWLESISAFPRTVRERLTVVCAVLPDRLSDVVARIRQDESWVVLAFQGTQKELRLMPVAARTVPGARSVSELGLSDDATVGDLLLVVANGGVQPTTPLALVG
;
A
#
# COMPACT_ATOMS: atom_id res chain seq x y z
N MET A 1 8.84 1.93 4.71
CA MET A 1 9.55 0.64 4.83
C MET A 1 9.71 0.11 3.43
N GLU A 2 10.85 -0.50 3.13
CA GLU A 2 11.06 -1.16 1.84
C GLU A 2 10.54 -2.60 1.93
N TYR A 3 9.95 -3.10 0.84
CA TYR A 3 9.41 -4.44 0.75
C TYR A 3 9.91 -5.12 -0.52
N GLU A 4 10.33 -6.36 -0.40
CA GLU A 4 10.74 -7.21 -1.53
C GLU A 4 9.56 -8.05 -2.04
N PHE A 5 9.42 -8.14 -3.36
CA PHE A 5 8.38 -8.88 -4.05
C PHE A 5 8.95 -9.74 -5.15
N LEU A 6 8.58 -11.01 -5.14
CA LEU A 6 8.79 -11.90 -6.27
C LEU A 6 7.43 -12.13 -6.96
N PHE A 7 7.24 -11.57 -8.15
CA PHE A 7 6.03 -11.78 -8.94
C PHE A 7 6.23 -12.88 -9.96
N VAL A 8 5.23 -13.74 -10.13
CA VAL A 8 5.06 -14.53 -11.35
C VAL A 8 4.44 -13.63 -12.41
N VAL A 9 5.08 -13.56 -13.57
CA VAL A 9 4.68 -12.62 -14.62
C VAL A 9 4.52 -13.29 -15.98
N ASP A 10 3.79 -12.61 -16.87
CA ASP A 10 3.74 -12.92 -18.29
C ASP A 10 3.84 -11.63 -19.16
N GLY A 11 3.77 -11.79 -20.49
CA GLY A 11 3.76 -10.68 -21.44
C GLY A 11 5.12 -10.04 -21.71
N VAL A 12 6.11 -10.31 -20.86
CA VAL A 12 7.53 -10.00 -21.07
C VAL A 12 8.38 -11.27 -20.97
N GLY A 13 9.56 -11.26 -21.58
CA GLY A 13 10.50 -12.38 -21.53
C GLY A 13 11.94 -11.91 -21.32
N VAL A 14 12.79 -12.81 -20.83
CA VAL A 14 14.23 -12.54 -20.62
C VAL A 14 15.00 -12.28 -21.91
N ASP A 15 14.43 -12.65 -23.06
CA ASP A 15 15.01 -12.43 -24.38
C ASP A 15 14.56 -11.09 -25.00
N ASP A 16 13.72 -10.31 -24.30
CA ASP A 16 13.32 -8.96 -24.69
C ASP A 16 14.22 -7.93 -24.01
N ASP A 17 15.32 -7.58 -24.68
CA ASP A 17 16.34 -6.64 -24.20
C ASP A 17 15.75 -5.28 -23.78
N VAL A 18 14.65 -4.85 -24.43
CA VAL A 18 14.00 -3.56 -24.08
C VAL A 18 13.30 -3.68 -22.74
N SER A 19 12.47 -4.71 -22.56
CA SER A 19 11.78 -4.92 -21.28
C SER A 19 12.77 -5.19 -20.15
N VAL A 20 13.82 -5.98 -20.40
CA VAL A 20 14.89 -6.25 -19.42
C VAL A 20 15.64 -4.97 -19.04
N GLY A 21 15.98 -4.13 -20.02
CA GLY A 21 16.62 -2.84 -19.77
C GLY A 21 15.78 -1.93 -18.88
N VAL A 22 14.47 -1.81 -19.18
CA VAL A 22 13.55 -1.02 -18.34
C VAL A 22 13.44 -1.57 -16.91
N ILE A 23 13.34 -2.89 -16.75
CA ILE A 23 13.25 -3.54 -15.43
C ILE A 23 14.51 -3.23 -14.60
N PHE A 24 15.68 -3.31 -15.21
CA PHE A 24 16.94 -3.03 -14.53
C PHE A 24 17.12 -1.53 -14.23
N ASP A 25 16.99 -0.67 -15.24
CA ASP A 25 17.32 0.76 -15.12
C ASP A 25 16.31 1.56 -14.29
N GLU A 26 15.00 1.27 -14.42
CA GLU A 26 13.93 2.06 -13.78
C GLU A 26 13.44 1.48 -12.46
N PHE A 27 13.66 0.18 -12.23
CA PHE A 27 13.13 -0.53 -11.06
C PHE A 27 14.19 -1.23 -10.22
N ASP A 28 15.47 -1.23 -10.65
CA ASP A 28 16.53 -2.04 -10.02
C ASP A 28 16.10 -3.51 -9.86
N GLY A 29 15.28 -3.99 -10.80
CA GLY A 29 14.62 -5.29 -10.74
C GLY A 29 15.37 -6.37 -11.51
N LEU A 30 15.02 -7.62 -11.24
CA LEU A 30 15.58 -8.78 -11.94
C LEU A 30 14.48 -9.65 -12.53
N LEU A 31 14.51 -9.84 -13.86
CA LEU A 31 13.65 -10.79 -14.55
C LEU A 31 14.41 -12.11 -14.77
N THR A 32 13.86 -13.21 -14.27
CA THR A 32 14.42 -14.56 -14.44
C THR A 32 13.41 -15.51 -15.07
N ARG A 33 13.92 -16.61 -15.65
CA ARG A 33 13.09 -17.69 -16.20
C ARG A 33 13.44 -19.01 -15.54
N HIS A 34 12.46 -19.63 -14.88
CA HIS A 34 12.61 -20.95 -14.27
C HIS A 34 11.55 -21.92 -14.81
N ARG A 35 12.00 -22.96 -15.54
CA ARG A 35 11.14 -24.02 -16.12
C ARG A 35 9.93 -23.50 -16.93
N GLY A 36 10.10 -22.38 -17.63
CA GLY A 36 9.06 -21.76 -18.44
C GLY A 36 8.19 -20.73 -17.72
N THR A 37 8.38 -20.56 -16.41
CA THR A 37 7.78 -19.47 -15.63
C THR A 37 8.73 -18.29 -15.57
N TYR A 38 8.21 -17.08 -15.76
CA TYR A 38 8.96 -15.85 -15.56
C TYR A 38 8.71 -15.31 -14.15
N LEU A 39 9.79 -14.95 -13.49
CA LEU A 39 9.80 -14.40 -12.13
C LEU A 39 10.44 -13.02 -12.16
N LEU A 40 9.76 -12.04 -11.60
CA LEU A 40 10.19 -10.65 -11.54
C LEU A 40 10.42 -10.27 -10.08
N ASP A 41 11.68 -10.07 -9.72
CA ASP A 41 12.12 -9.63 -8.39
C ASP A 41 12.22 -8.10 -8.37
N LEU A 42 11.57 -7.47 -7.39
CA LEU A 42 11.41 -6.03 -7.26
C LEU A 42 11.37 -5.62 -5.78
N ALA A 43 11.94 -4.46 -5.47
CA ALA A 43 11.76 -3.80 -4.19
C ALA A 43 10.98 -2.48 -4.37
N GLU A 44 10.13 -2.14 -3.40
CA GLU A 44 9.45 -0.84 -3.38
C GLU A 44 9.12 -0.38 -1.96
N SER A 45 9.16 0.94 -1.77
CA SER A 45 8.90 1.57 -0.48
C SER A 45 7.43 1.92 -0.26
N GLY A 46 6.82 1.31 0.75
CA GLY A 46 5.43 1.50 1.14
C GLY A 46 5.24 1.79 2.63
N GLU A 47 4.03 2.22 2.98
CA GLU A 47 3.54 2.21 4.37
C GLU A 47 3.11 0.80 4.81
N SER A 48 2.73 -0.04 3.83
CA SER A 48 2.47 -1.46 3.98
C SER A 48 2.92 -2.19 2.71
N ALA A 49 3.03 -3.52 2.77
CA ALA A 49 3.39 -4.29 1.58
C ALA A 49 2.34 -4.12 0.47
N VAL A 50 1.05 -3.99 0.84
CA VAL A 50 -0.05 -3.70 -0.10
C VAL A 50 0.14 -2.35 -0.79
N ASP A 51 0.55 -1.31 -0.05
CA ASP A 51 0.85 0.00 -0.66
C ASP A 51 2.02 -0.11 -1.63
N ALA A 52 3.13 -0.71 -1.21
CA ALA A 52 4.32 -0.89 -2.03
C ALA A 52 3.99 -1.65 -3.33
N ALA A 53 3.28 -2.77 -3.24
CA ALA A 53 2.83 -3.54 -4.41
C ALA A 53 1.93 -2.70 -5.35
N HIS A 54 1.00 -1.91 -4.80
CA HIS A 54 0.15 -1.05 -5.61
C HIS A 54 0.95 0.03 -6.36
N ARG A 55 1.98 0.65 -5.74
CA ARG A 55 2.85 1.61 -6.48
C ARG A 55 3.67 0.91 -7.55
N LEU A 56 4.19 -0.29 -7.30
CA LEU A 56 4.85 -1.11 -8.33
C LEU A 56 3.92 -1.35 -9.51
N VAL A 57 2.69 -1.83 -9.28
CA VAL A 57 1.73 -2.13 -10.35
C VAL A 57 1.45 -0.91 -11.23
N VAL A 58 1.20 0.26 -10.61
CA VAL A 58 0.95 1.51 -11.35
C VAL A 58 2.19 1.93 -12.16
N ARG A 59 3.37 1.91 -11.55
CA ARG A 59 4.62 2.28 -12.22
C ARG A 59 4.95 1.33 -13.37
N LEU A 60 4.86 0.03 -13.14
CA LEU A 60 5.11 -1.01 -14.13
C LEU A 60 4.16 -0.89 -15.32
N GLY A 61 2.85 -0.70 -15.08
CA GLY A 61 1.87 -0.55 -16.16
C GLY A 61 2.14 0.65 -17.09
N ARG A 62 2.81 1.69 -16.58
CA ARG A 62 3.21 2.86 -17.38
C ARG A 62 4.40 2.58 -18.30
N TRP A 63 5.38 1.83 -17.83
CA TRP A 63 6.62 1.56 -18.56
C TRP A 63 6.55 0.29 -19.41
N LEU A 64 5.78 -0.70 -18.96
CA LEU A 64 5.65 -2.03 -19.54
C LEU A 64 4.16 -2.40 -19.63
N PRO A 65 3.38 -1.78 -20.53
CA PRO A 65 1.94 -2.02 -20.63
C PRO A 65 1.57 -3.46 -21.04
N GLN A 66 2.53 -4.20 -21.62
CA GLN A 66 2.37 -5.62 -21.95
C GLN A 66 2.64 -6.58 -20.78
N LEU A 67 3.26 -6.11 -19.68
CA LEU A 67 3.58 -6.94 -18.52
C LEU A 67 2.29 -7.25 -17.76
N ASN A 68 2.00 -8.54 -17.52
CA ASN A 68 0.97 -8.93 -16.57
C ASN A 68 1.57 -9.59 -15.33
N LEU A 69 1.20 -9.06 -14.17
CA LEU A 69 1.50 -9.62 -12.86
C LEU A 69 0.42 -10.64 -12.50
N LEU A 70 0.78 -11.92 -12.40
CA LEU A 70 -0.18 -13.01 -12.21
C LEU A 70 -0.47 -13.28 -10.74
N ARG A 71 0.59 -13.34 -9.93
CA ARG A 71 0.55 -13.56 -8.47
C ARG A 71 1.94 -13.31 -7.89
N LEU A 72 2.03 -13.21 -6.58
CA LEU A 72 3.27 -13.35 -5.84
C LEU A 72 3.72 -14.82 -5.84
N ASP A 73 5.03 -15.02 -5.91
CA ASP A 73 5.66 -16.29 -5.61
C ASP A 73 6.11 -16.29 -4.14
N PRO A 74 5.55 -17.17 -3.29
CA PRO A 74 5.92 -17.18 -1.89
C PRO A 74 7.36 -17.67 -1.73
N ASP A 75 8.20 -16.87 -1.08
CA ASP A 75 9.53 -17.28 -0.68
C ASP A 75 9.44 -18.34 0.45
N LEU A 76 9.47 -19.61 0.03
CA LEU A 76 9.37 -20.76 0.92
C LEU A 76 10.75 -21.25 1.33
N VAL A 77 10.97 -21.30 2.64
CA VAL A 77 12.24 -21.67 3.27
C VAL A 77 12.08 -22.89 4.16
N GLY A 78 13.07 -23.78 4.14
CA GLY A 78 13.23 -24.83 5.12
C GLY A 78 14.23 -24.46 6.22
N VAL A 79 14.46 -25.39 7.15
CA VAL A 79 15.48 -25.24 8.21
C VAL A 79 16.87 -24.91 7.67
N PRO A 80 17.38 -25.55 6.60
CA PRO A 80 18.68 -25.20 6.03
C PRO A 80 18.75 -23.76 5.54
N ASP A 81 17.73 -23.29 4.84
CA ASP A 81 17.68 -21.96 4.23
C ASP A 81 17.61 -20.88 5.31
N ILE A 82 16.78 -21.08 6.34
CA ILE A 82 16.70 -20.18 7.51
C ILE A 82 18.05 -20.11 8.22
N ALA A 83 18.71 -21.25 8.43
CA ALA A 83 20.01 -21.30 9.09
C ALA A 83 21.08 -20.53 8.29
N GLU A 84 21.08 -20.68 6.97
CA GLU A 84 21.98 -19.97 6.07
C GLU A 84 21.73 -18.45 6.09
N ARG A 85 20.48 -18.02 5.85
CA ARG A 85 20.12 -16.60 5.82
C ARG A 85 20.37 -15.88 7.14
N THR A 86 20.15 -16.55 8.27
CA THR A 86 20.39 -15.99 9.60
C THR A 86 21.82 -16.17 10.10
N ASN A 87 22.70 -16.81 9.31
CA ASN A 87 24.05 -17.18 9.72
C ASN A 87 24.08 -17.96 11.06
N ARG A 88 23.11 -18.86 11.26
CA ARG A 88 22.96 -19.71 12.45
C ARG A 88 23.12 -21.19 12.08
N THR A 89 23.23 -22.03 13.10
CA THR A 89 23.24 -23.48 12.90
C THR A 89 21.81 -24.00 12.72
N ARG A 90 21.64 -25.10 11.98
CA ARG A 90 20.34 -25.80 11.89
C ARG A 90 19.77 -26.17 13.25
N GLN A 91 20.64 -26.51 14.21
CA GLN A 91 20.24 -26.79 15.59
C GLN A 91 19.61 -25.56 16.26
N ASN A 92 20.16 -24.37 16.06
CA ASN A 92 19.55 -23.13 16.59
C ASN A 92 18.15 -22.91 16.02
N VAL A 93 17.96 -23.15 14.71
CA VAL A 93 16.65 -23.01 14.06
C VAL A 93 15.65 -24.03 14.60
N LEU A 94 16.07 -25.28 14.82
CA LEU A 94 15.22 -26.31 15.44
C LEU A 94 14.81 -25.93 16.87
N GLN A 95 15.71 -25.30 17.63
CA GLN A 95 15.38 -24.78 18.97
C GLN A 95 14.35 -23.66 18.93
N TRP A 96 14.38 -22.79 17.90
CA TRP A 96 13.33 -21.80 17.68
C TRP A 96 11.99 -22.47 17.40
N ILE A 97 11.95 -23.41 16.46
CA ILE A 97 10.74 -24.15 16.05
C ILE A 97 10.13 -24.91 17.24
N ASN A 98 10.95 -25.57 18.06
CA ASN A 98 10.47 -26.29 19.25
C ASN A 98 10.04 -25.36 20.39
N GLY A 99 10.29 -24.05 20.27
CA GLY A 99 9.99 -23.08 21.31
C GLY A 99 10.89 -23.22 22.54
N GLU A 100 12.13 -23.70 22.36
CA GLU A 100 13.15 -23.76 23.42
C GLU A 100 13.78 -22.37 23.66
N ARG A 101 13.65 -21.46 22.70
CA ARG A 101 14.09 -20.05 22.78
C ARG A 101 12.93 -19.10 22.50
N ARG A 102 11.92 -19.15 23.37
CA ARG A 102 10.80 -18.19 23.40
C ARG A 102 11.30 -16.93 24.12
N GLY A 103 11.83 -15.97 23.37
CA GLY A 103 11.88 -14.60 23.89
C GLY A 103 10.46 -14.02 24.03
N ASP A 104 10.36 -12.71 24.19
CA ASP A 104 9.08 -12.01 24.25
C ASP A 104 8.28 -12.03 22.92
N ALA A 105 8.88 -12.52 21.84
CA ALA A 105 8.30 -12.59 20.48
C ALA A 105 7.22 -13.67 20.27
N GLY A 106 6.96 -14.52 21.27
CA GLY A 106 5.96 -15.60 21.16
C GLY A 106 6.48 -16.85 20.41
N ALA A 107 5.54 -17.70 19.96
CA ALA A 107 5.86 -18.95 19.29
C ALA A 107 6.41 -18.72 17.87
N PHE A 108 7.32 -19.60 17.43
CA PHE A 108 7.79 -19.60 16.05
C PHE A 108 6.59 -19.84 15.09
N PRO A 109 6.56 -19.22 13.89
CA PRO A 109 5.44 -19.35 12.98
C PRO A 109 5.10 -20.79 12.62
N ASP A 110 3.82 -21.06 12.41
CA ASP A 110 3.36 -22.34 11.87
C ASP A 110 3.90 -22.55 10.44
N PRO A 111 4.24 -23.79 10.07
CA PRO A 111 4.72 -24.09 8.71
C PRO A 111 3.62 -23.85 7.67
N GLU A 112 4.02 -23.38 6.48
CA GLU A 112 3.14 -23.27 5.31
C GLU A 112 2.63 -24.64 4.87
N GLY A 113 3.48 -25.66 5.02
CA GLY A 113 3.18 -27.02 4.61
C GLY A 113 4.43 -27.90 4.61
N THR A 114 4.39 -28.95 3.80
CA THR A 114 5.47 -29.92 3.66
C THR A 114 5.93 -30.05 2.22
N VAL A 115 7.25 -30.10 2.01
CA VAL A 115 7.87 -30.52 0.76
C VAL A 115 8.50 -31.89 1.01
N GLY A 116 7.82 -32.94 0.54
CA GLY A 116 8.14 -34.32 0.88
C GLY A 116 7.93 -34.59 2.37
N ARG A 117 9.03 -34.69 3.13
CA ARG A 117 9.01 -34.89 4.60
C ARG A 117 9.48 -33.68 5.40
N SER A 118 9.94 -32.63 4.72
CA SER A 118 10.45 -31.42 5.35
C SER A 118 9.34 -30.38 5.46
N LEU A 119 9.23 -29.73 6.62
CA LEU A 119 8.39 -28.55 6.78
C LEU A 119 9.01 -27.36 6.05
N VAL A 120 8.16 -26.47 5.53
CA VAL A 120 8.56 -25.21 4.92
C VAL A 120 7.73 -24.07 5.50
N TRP A 121 8.32 -22.88 5.56
CA TRP A 121 7.73 -21.66 6.08
C TRP A 121 7.81 -20.55 5.05
N ARG A 122 6.94 -19.55 5.16
CA ARG A 122 7.11 -18.29 4.43
C ARG A 122 8.22 -17.48 5.09
N TRP A 123 9.19 -17.05 4.31
CA TRP A 123 10.29 -16.23 4.83
C TRP A 123 9.78 -14.95 5.50
N ALA A 124 8.77 -14.27 4.93
CA ALA A 124 8.18 -13.07 5.53
C ALA A 124 7.69 -13.27 6.97
N GLU A 125 7.04 -14.40 7.27
CA GLU A 125 6.57 -14.73 8.62
C GLU A 125 7.73 -15.04 9.56
N VAL A 126 8.74 -15.78 9.07
CA VAL A 126 9.96 -16.07 9.83
C VAL A 126 10.72 -14.78 10.14
N ASN A 127 10.88 -13.89 9.17
CA ASN A 127 11.60 -12.63 9.31
C ASN A 127 10.88 -11.67 10.28
N ALA A 128 9.55 -11.63 10.23
CA ALA A 128 8.74 -10.88 11.20
C ALA A 128 8.91 -11.42 12.62
N TRP A 129 8.93 -12.75 12.80
CA TRP A 129 9.22 -13.35 14.11
C TRP A 129 10.66 -13.07 14.58
N LEU A 130 11.64 -13.15 13.67
CA LEU A 130 13.03 -12.83 13.95
C LEU A 130 13.22 -11.37 14.37
N ALA A 131 12.47 -10.44 13.77
CA ALA A 131 12.46 -9.03 14.19
C ALA A 131 12.03 -8.88 15.65
N GLY A 132 11.06 -9.67 16.11
CA GLY A 132 10.62 -9.70 17.51
C GLY A 132 11.70 -10.13 18.50
N ILE A 133 12.72 -10.87 18.06
CA ILE A 133 13.89 -11.25 18.88
C ILE A 133 15.16 -10.48 18.51
N GLY A 134 15.07 -9.45 17.66
CA GLY A 134 16.20 -8.62 17.24
C GLY A 134 17.16 -9.28 16.24
N GLU A 135 16.71 -10.31 15.52
CA GLU A 135 17.52 -11.11 14.58
C GLU A 135 17.01 -11.01 13.13
N GLN A 136 16.28 -9.94 12.79
CA GLN A 136 15.78 -9.70 11.43
C GLN A 136 16.92 -9.68 10.41
N VAL A 137 16.69 -10.23 9.22
CA VAL A 137 17.63 -10.23 8.11
C VAL A 137 16.97 -9.64 6.87
N GLY A 138 17.60 -8.61 6.29
CA GLY A 138 17.13 -7.95 5.07
C GLY A 138 15.77 -7.27 5.22
N ASP A 139 15.24 -6.85 4.09
CA ASP A 139 13.92 -6.22 4.02
C ASP A 139 12.80 -7.26 4.13
N PRO A 140 11.65 -6.89 4.71
CA PRO A 140 10.53 -7.79 4.84
C PRO A 140 9.83 -8.02 3.49
N GLY A 141 9.56 -9.29 3.17
CA GLY A 141 8.55 -9.63 2.17
C GLY A 141 7.13 -9.38 2.70
N PRO A 142 6.09 -9.45 1.84
CA PRO A 142 4.70 -9.31 2.25
C PRO A 142 4.29 -10.45 3.21
N PRO A 143 3.75 -10.14 4.41
CA PRO A 143 3.12 -11.15 5.27
C PRO A 143 1.99 -11.88 4.54
N ARG A 144 1.58 -13.06 5.01
CA ARG A 144 0.59 -13.90 4.34
C ARG A 144 -0.69 -13.15 3.96
N GLN A 145 -1.24 -12.37 4.90
CA GLN A 145 -2.51 -11.66 4.68
C GLN A 145 -2.37 -10.61 3.57
N ASP A 146 -1.27 -9.85 3.60
CA ASP A 146 -0.96 -8.85 2.58
C ASP A 146 -0.71 -9.50 1.22
N ALA A 147 0.04 -10.61 1.18
CA ALA A 147 0.30 -11.34 -0.06
C ALA A 147 -1.00 -11.86 -0.72
N LEU A 148 -1.91 -12.43 0.07
CA LEU A 148 -3.23 -12.87 -0.42
C LEU A 148 -4.08 -11.71 -0.92
N TYR A 149 -4.04 -10.57 -0.22
CA TYR A 149 -4.77 -9.38 -0.64
C TYR A 149 -4.20 -8.80 -1.94
N ILE A 150 -2.87 -8.75 -2.08
CA ILE A 150 -2.19 -8.33 -3.30
C ILE A 150 -2.61 -9.25 -4.46
N ASP A 151 -2.48 -10.57 -4.32
CA ASP A 151 -2.87 -11.54 -5.35
C ASP A 151 -4.33 -11.38 -5.78
N PHE A 152 -5.23 -11.15 -4.81
CA PHE A 152 -6.63 -10.89 -5.08
C PHE A 152 -6.87 -9.59 -5.86
N MET A 153 -6.12 -8.52 -5.54
CA MET A 153 -6.30 -7.20 -6.12
C MET A 153 -5.57 -7.00 -7.45
N LEU A 154 -4.53 -7.79 -7.74
CA LEU A 154 -3.69 -7.66 -8.95
C LEU A 154 -4.51 -7.58 -10.25
N PRO A 155 -5.49 -8.47 -10.53
CA PRO A 155 -6.28 -8.37 -11.76
C PRO A 155 -7.11 -7.07 -11.83
N ARG A 156 -7.66 -6.63 -10.70
CA ARG A 156 -8.48 -5.40 -10.64
C ARG A 156 -7.63 -4.15 -10.86
N TRP A 157 -6.44 -4.09 -10.28
CA TRP A 157 -5.52 -2.97 -10.50
C TRP A 157 -5.06 -2.90 -11.95
N GLN A 158 -4.69 -4.03 -12.55
CA GLN A 158 -4.25 -4.09 -13.94
C GLN A 158 -5.38 -3.74 -14.92
N GLN A 159 -6.60 -4.24 -14.68
CA GLN A 159 -7.77 -3.87 -15.49
C GLN A 159 -8.06 -2.38 -15.42
N ALA A 160 -8.05 -1.80 -14.22
CA ALA A 160 -8.26 -0.36 -14.06
C ALA A 160 -7.22 0.46 -14.84
N LEU A 161 -5.95 0.08 -14.77
CA LEU A 161 -4.88 0.73 -15.54
C LEU A 161 -5.07 0.59 -17.06
N ALA A 162 -5.44 -0.59 -17.54
CA ALA A 162 -5.70 -0.85 -18.96
C ALA A 162 -6.90 -0.02 -19.50
N GLU A 163 -7.90 0.23 -18.66
CA GLU A 163 -9.06 1.07 -18.98
C GLU A 163 -8.79 2.58 -18.79
N GLY A 164 -7.57 2.95 -18.38
CA GLY A 164 -7.20 4.33 -18.05
C GLY A 164 -7.93 4.88 -16.81
N LEU A 165 -8.50 3.98 -16.00
CA LEU A 165 -9.15 4.31 -14.75
C LEU A 165 -8.11 4.58 -13.67
N THR A 166 -8.50 5.42 -12.71
CA THR A 166 -7.68 5.73 -11.56
C THR A 166 -7.85 4.66 -10.50
N THR A 167 -6.74 4.09 -10.02
CA THR A 167 -6.77 3.21 -8.86
C THR A 167 -6.75 4.04 -7.57
N ALA A 168 -7.78 3.87 -6.74
CA ALA A 168 -7.89 4.53 -5.45
C ALA A 168 -7.28 3.67 -4.34
N ARG A 169 -6.38 4.25 -3.54
CA ARG A 169 -5.88 3.68 -2.30
C ARG A 169 -6.60 4.35 -1.14
N PHE A 170 -7.18 3.57 -0.24
CA PHE A 170 -7.78 4.06 1.00
C PHE A 170 -6.80 3.94 2.15
N VAL A 171 -6.60 5.03 2.90
CA VAL A 171 -5.74 5.10 4.08
C VAL A 171 -6.55 5.69 5.23
N HIS A 172 -6.44 5.15 6.43
CA HIS A 172 -7.11 5.74 7.60
C HIS A 172 -6.32 6.95 8.10
N ALA A 173 -7.02 8.04 8.45
CA ALA A 173 -6.39 9.20 9.08
C ALA A 173 -5.61 8.81 10.35
N ARG A 174 -6.17 7.89 11.13
CA ARG A 174 -5.57 7.36 12.36
C ARG A 174 -5.92 5.88 12.56
N ASP A 175 -4.98 5.15 13.16
CA ASP A 175 -5.20 3.76 13.58
C ASP A 175 -5.41 3.79 15.11
N ASP A 176 -6.69 3.82 15.51
CA ASP A 176 -7.14 3.87 16.90
C ASP A 176 -8.46 3.08 17.08
N ASP A 177 -9.15 3.30 18.19
CA ASP A 177 -10.45 2.70 18.53
C ASP A 177 -11.58 3.00 17.52
N ARG A 178 -11.37 3.94 16.59
CA ARG A 178 -12.32 4.31 15.53
C ARG A 178 -11.93 3.82 14.15
N SER A 179 -10.96 2.91 14.06
CA SER A 179 -10.55 2.30 12.79
C SER A 179 -11.72 1.62 12.06
N ASP A 180 -12.68 1.05 12.80
CA ASP A 180 -13.90 0.46 12.23
C ASP A 180 -14.79 1.50 11.54
N GLU A 181 -14.90 2.70 12.10
CA GLU A 181 -15.67 3.81 11.50
C GLU A 181 -15.01 4.29 10.20
N ARG A 182 -13.68 4.45 10.20
CA ARG A 182 -12.92 4.83 8.99
C ARG A 182 -12.98 3.72 7.92
N THR A 183 -13.00 2.46 8.34
CA THR A 183 -13.24 1.31 7.45
C THR A 183 -14.63 1.37 6.83
N ALA A 184 -15.65 1.80 7.57
CA ALA A 184 -17.00 1.98 7.04
C ALA A 184 -17.03 3.08 5.95
N VAL A 185 -16.32 4.19 6.16
CA VAL A 185 -16.13 5.23 5.13
C VAL A 185 -15.48 4.65 3.87
N ALA A 186 -14.40 3.88 4.04
CA ALA A 186 -13.69 3.22 2.94
C ALA A 186 -14.61 2.26 2.14
N ARG A 187 -15.45 1.48 2.82
CA ARG A 187 -16.41 0.55 2.17
C ARG A 187 -17.48 1.29 1.37
N ILE A 188 -18.03 2.37 1.91
CA ILE A 188 -19.00 3.20 1.18
C ILE A 188 -18.34 3.76 -0.07
N LEU A 189 -17.11 4.24 0.06
CA LEU A 189 -16.36 4.81 -1.04
C LEU A 189 -16.01 3.77 -2.11
N ASP A 190 -15.54 2.57 -1.75
CA ASP A 190 -15.30 1.47 -2.68
C ASP A 190 -16.56 1.08 -3.46
N GLY A 191 -17.72 1.02 -2.78
CA GLY A 191 -19.02 0.82 -3.43
C GLY A 191 -19.41 1.95 -4.39
N THR A 192 -18.91 3.17 -4.18
CA THR A 192 -19.18 4.35 -5.01
C THR A 192 -18.17 4.48 -6.17
N LEU A 193 -16.96 3.89 -6.07
CA LEU A 193 -15.95 3.87 -7.14
C LEU A 193 -16.47 3.28 -8.45
N SER A 194 -17.47 2.41 -8.37
CA SER A 194 -18.08 1.74 -9.52
C SER A 194 -19.08 2.65 -10.25
N ASP A 195 -19.42 3.82 -9.71
CA ASP A 195 -20.33 4.79 -10.31
C ASP A 195 -19.56 5.77 -11.23
N PRO A 196 -19.93 5.89 -12.52
CA PRO A 196 -19.30 6.81 -13.47
C PRO A 196 -19.20 8.27 -12.98
N GLY A 197 -20.17 8.76 -12.18
CA GLY A 197 -20.16 10.14 -11.67
C GLY A 197 -19.02 10.44 -10.68
N TRP A 198 -18.45 9.38 -10.09
CA TRP A 198 -17.33 9.48 -9.15
C TRP A 198 -16.02 9.84 -9.87
N LEU A 199 -15.77 9.23 -11.03
CA LEU A 199 -14.57 9.49 -11.84
C LEU A 199 -14.57 10.92 -12.39
N GLU A 200 -15.72 11.43 -12.82
CA GLU A 200 -15.88 12.82 -13.28
C GLU A 200 -15.55 13.81 -12.16
N SER A 201 -16.09 13.59 -10.96
CA SER A 201 -15.87 14.47 -9.80
C SER A 201 -14.40 14.59 -9.41
N ILE A 202 -13.63 13.52 -9.57
CA ILE A 202 -12.21 13.48 -9.19
C ILE A 202 -11.31 13.83 -10.38
N SER A 203 -11.81 13.73 -11.62
CA SER A 203 -11.08 14.22 -12.79
C SER A 203 -10.84 15.74 -12.74
N ALA A 204 -11.69 16.46 -12.01
CA ALA A 204 -11.56 17.90 -11.75
C ALA A 204 -10.46 18.24 -10.72
N PHE A 205 -9.93 17.26 -9.99
CA PHE A 205 -8.87 17.49 -9.01
C PHE A 205 -7.49 17.56 -9.68
N PRO A 206 -6.61 18.51 -9.28
CA PRO A 206 -5.24 18.57 -9.80
C PRO A 206 -4.44 17.34 -9.35
N ARG A 207 -3.84 16.60 -10.30
CA ARG A 207 -3.08 15.36 -10.02
C ARG A 207 -1.68 15.39 -10.61
N THR A 208 -0.69 15.00 -9.80
CA THR A 208 0.71 14.81 -10.25
C THR A 208 0.88 13.50 -11.02
N VAL A 209 0.19 12.44 -10.58
CA VAL A 209 0.10 11.13 -11.25
C VAL A 209 -1.38 10.83 -11.46
N ARG A 210 -1.82 10.70 -12.72
CA ARG A 210 -3.25 10.55 -13.02
C ARG A 210 -3.81 9.18 -12.61
N GLU A 211 -2.98 8.15 -12.66
CA GLU A 211 -3.37 6.76 -12.47
C GLU A 211 -3.60 6.38 -11.00
N ARG A 212 -3.10 7.16 -10.03
CA ARG A 212 -3.20 6.85 -8.60
C ARG A 212 -3.85 7.97 -7.81
N LEU A 213 -4.82 7.61 -6.97
CA LEU A 213 -5.47 8.51 -6.03
C LEU A 213 -5.34 7.96 -4.61
N THR A 214 -4.62 8.67 -3.74
CA THR A 214 -4.68 8.38 -2.31
C THR A 214 -5.91 9.08 -1.73
N VAL A 215 -6.70 8.32 -0.98
CA VAL A 215 -7.88 8.79 -0.27
C VAL A 215 -7.66 8.55 1.22
N VAL A 216 -7.64 9.62 2.00
CA VAL A 216 -7.59 9.54 3.46
C VAL A 216 -9.01 9.47 4.00
N CYS A 217 -9.39 8.32 4.52
CA CYS A 217 -10.66 8.06 5.20
C CYS A 217 -10.57 8.57 6.64
N ALA A 218 -11.43 9.51 6.97
CA ALA A 218 -11.48 10.16 8.28
C ALA A 218 -12.89 10.20 8.84
N VAL A 219 -12.98 10.41 10.15
CA VAL A 219 -14.20 10.71 10.88
C VAL A 219 -14.17 12.15 11.38
N LEU A 220 -15.34 12.74 11.66
CA LEU A 220 -15.44 14.16 12.03
C LEU A 220 -14.48 14.60 13.15
N PRO A 221 -14.21 13.80 14.19
CA PRO A 221 -13.32 14.24 15.26
C PRO A 221 -11.83 14.06 14.96
N ASP A 222 -11.46 13.49 13.81
CA ASP A 222 -10.05 13.39 13.40
C ASP A 222 -9.48 14.79 13.22
N ARG A 223 -8.25 15.00 13.68
CA ARG A 223 -7.54 16.27 13.49
C ARG A 223 -7.07 16.38 12.06
N LEU A 224 -7.05 17.60 11.52
CA LEU A 224 -6.45 17.85 10.21
C LEU A 224 -4.95 17.53 10.20
N SER A 225 -4.26 17.69 11.35
CA SER A 225 -2.87 17.26 11.52
C SER A 225 -2.68 15.75 11.32
N ASP A 226 -3.64 14.93 11.76
CA ASP A 226 -3.59 13.47 11.61
C ASP A 226 -3.78 13.10 10.12
N VAL A 227 -4.64 13.83 9.41
CA VAL A 227 -4.80 13.70 7.95
C VAL A 227 -3.50 14.07 7.23
N VAL A 228 -2.88 15.19 7.59
CA VAL A 228 -1.59 15.64 7.03
C VAL A 228 -0.50 14.59 7.21
N ALA A 229 -0.43 13.96 8.39
CA ALA A 229 0.56 12.93 8.68
C ALA A 229 0.45 11.69 7.78
N ARG A 230 -0.71 11.47 7.14
CA ARG A 230 -0.95 10.37 6.18
C ARG A 230 -0.67 10.73 4.74
N ILE A 231 -0.44 12.01 4.45
CA ILE A 231 -0.12 12.47 3.09
C ILE A 231 1.38 12.31 2.89
N ARG A 232 1.77 11.52 1.88
CA ARG A 232 3.19 11.28 1.63
C ARG A 232 3.87 12.49 1.00
N GLN A 233 5.18 12.63 1.19
CA GLN A 233 5.95 13.76 0.66
C GLN A 233 5.94 13.81 -0.88
N ASP A 234 5.87 12.68 -1.56
CA ASP A 234 5.76 12.56 -3.02
C ASP A 234 4.35 12.92 -3.55
N GLU A 235 3.34 12.99 -2.69
CA GLU A 235 1.97 13.32 -3.07
C GLU A 235 1.72 14.83 -2.97
N SER A 236 1.35 15.46 -4.09
CA SER A 236 0.99 16.90 -4.08
C SER A 236 -0.42 17.15 -3.54
N TRP A 237 -1.32 16.20 -3.75
CA TRP A 237 -2.73 16.27 -3.35
C TRP A 237 -3.26 14.86 -3.08
N VAL A 238 -4.17 14.74 -2.12
CA VAL A 238 -4.96 13.54 -1.84
C VAL A 238 -6.43 13.91 -1.72
N VAL A 239 -7.32 12.92 -1.62
CA VAL A 239 -8.73 13.16 -1.34
C VAL A 239 -9.02 12.82 0.11
N LEU A 240 -9.51 13.78 0.89
CA LEU A 240 -10.08 13.53 2.20
C LEU A 240 -11.52 13.05 2.03
N ALA A 241 -11.82 11.85 2.53
CA ALA A 241 -13.15 11.25 2.51
C ALA A 241 -13.68 11.08 3.94
N PHE A 242 -14.91 11.54 4.18
CA PHE A 242 -15.56 11.42 5.48
C PHE A 242 -17.08 11.46 5.34
N GLN A 243 -17.81 11.02 6.37
CA GLN A 243 -19.26 11.14 6.41
C GLN A 243 -19.69 12.45 7.08
N GLY A 244 -20.62 13.16 6.42
CA GLY A 244 -21.31 14.30 6.98
C GLY A 244 -22.31 13.90 8.07
N THR A 245 -22.96 14.90 8.67
CA THR A 245 -23.93 14.70 9.76
C THR A 245 -25.20 13.95 9.31
N GLN A 246 -25.51 13.92 8.01
CA GLN A 246 -26.63 13.14 7.45
C GLN A 246 -26.17 11.80 6.85
N LYS A 247 -24.97 11.33 7.22
CA LYS A 247 -24.31 10.12 6.69
C LYS A 247 -24.00 10.18 5.19
N GLU A 248 -24.06 11.36 4.58
CA GLU A 248 -23.65 11.53 3.20
C GLU A 248 -22.12 11.50 3.07
N LEU A 249 -21.61 10.85 2.02
CA LEU A 249 -20.18 10.80 1.74
C LEU A 249 -19.71 12.17 1.20
N ARG A 250 -18.67 12.74 1.82
CA ARG A 250 -18.05 14.00 1.41
C ARG A 250 -16.61 13.72 0.98
N LEU A 251 -16.21 14.37 -0.12
CA LEU A 251 -14.87 14.29 -0.69
C LEU A 251 -14.30 15.69 -0.82
N MET A 252 -13.05 15.88 -0.42
CA MET A 252 -12.35 17.16 -0.54
C MET A 252 -10.91 16.96 -1.00
N PRO A 253 -10.43 17.70 -2.02
CA PRO A 253 -9.01 17.69 -2.37
C PRO A 253 -8.21 18.43 -1.31
N VAL A 254 -7.23 17.75 -0.70
CA VAL A 254 -6.38 18.31 0.36
C VAL A 254 -4.91 18.06 0.08
N ALA A 255 -4.04 18.93 0.59
CA ALA A 255 -2.60 18.84 0.48
C ALA A 255 -1.93 19.07 1.83
N ALA A 256 -0.83 18.34 2.07
CA ALA A 256 0.05 18.52 3.24
C ALA A 256 1.07 19.65 3.08
N ARG A 257 0.91 20.52 2.09
CA ARG A 257 1.77 21.68 1.85
C ARG A 257 1.01 22.73 1.07
N THR A 258 1.51 23.95 1.08
CA THR A 258 1.02 24.99 0.17
C THR A 258 1.37 24.61 -1.27
N VAL A 259 0.37 24.50 -2.12
CA VAL A 259 0.50 24.13 -3.54
C VAL A 259 -0.29 25.13 -4.39
N PRO A 260 0.14 25.42 -5.63
CA PRO A 260 -0.54 26.40 -6.48
C PRO A 260 -2.03 26.08 -6.67
N GLY A 261 -2.90 27.06 -6.41
CA GLY A 261 -4.34 26.89 -6.50
C GLY A 261 -5.01 26.31 -5.25
N ALA A 262 -4.25 25.91 -4.22
CA ALA A 262 -4.81 25.60 -2.91
C ALA A 262 -5.15 26.86 -2.14
N ARG A 263 -6.23 26.79 -1.36
CA ARG A 263 -6.50 27.74 -0.29
C ARG A 263 -6.03 27.18 1.05
N SER A 264 -5.35 27.98 1.86
CA SER A 264 -4.92 27.53 3.19
C SER A 264 -6.12 27.36 4.13
N VAL A 265 -6.09 26.36 5.01
CA VAL A 265 -7.07 26.21 6.10
C VAL A 265 -6.99 27.37 7.10
N SER A 266 -5.80 27.97 7.30
CA SER A 266 -5.63 29.15 8.15
C SER A 266 -6.36 30.39 7.60
N GLU A 267 -6.41 30.57 6.27
CA GLU A 267 -7.22 31.61 5.62
C GLU A 267 -8.73 31.40 5.79
N LEU A 268 -9.14 30.18 6.15
CA LEU A 268 -10.52 29.83 6.46
C LEU A 268 -10.85 29.98 7.96
N GLY A 269 -9.88 30.42 8.76
CA GLY A 269 -10.03 30.60 10.21
C GLY A 269 -9.91 29.29 11.01
N LEU A 270 -9.38 28.23 10.41
CA LEU A 270 -9.11 26.97 11.09
C LEU A 270 -7.73 27.02 11.74
N SER A 271 -7.63 26.54 12.98
CA SER A 271 -6.37 26.44 13.72
C SER A 271 -5.67 25.10 13.47
N ASP A 272 -4.45 24.95 13.99
CA ASP A 272 -3.67 23.70 13.94
C ASP A 272 -4.38 22.50 14.61
N ASP A 273 -5.24 22.77 15.59
CA ASP A 273 -6.03 21.77 16.31
C ASP A 273 -7.40 21.49 15.64
N ALA A 274 -7.68 22.11 14.49
CA ALA A 274 -8.95 21.94 13.79
C ALA A 274 -9.18 20.49 13.39
N THR A 275 -10.44 20.10 13.42
CA THR A 275 -10.92 18.75 13.08
C THR A 275 -11.57 18.72 11.70
N VAL A 276 -11.78 17.51 11.18
CA VAL A 276 -12.59 17.29 9.96
C VAL A 276 -14.01 17.86 10.13
N GLY A 277 -14.55 17.86 11.36
CA GLY A 277 -15.82 18.48 11.72
C GLY A 277 -15.82 20.00 11.57
N ASP A 278 -14.74 20.68 11.98
CA ASP A 278 -14.60 22.13 11.82
C ASP A 278 -14.51 22.50 10.33
N LEU A 279 -13.79 21.69 9.55
CA LEU A 279 -13.74 21.82 8.09
C LEU A 279 -15.12 21.66 7.44
N LEU A 280 -15.90 20.66 7.88
CA LEU A 280 -17.27 20.47 7.40
C LEU A 280 -18.15 21.70 7.67
N LEU A 281 -18.01 22.35 8.83
CA LEU A 281 -18.74 23.57 9.15
C LEU A 281 -18.38 24.73 8.23
N VAL A 282 -17.10 24.92 7.92
CA VAL A 282 -16.64 25.95 6.97
C VAL A 282 -17.26 25.75 5.58
N VAL A 283 -17.27 24.51 5.10
CA VAL A 283 -17.86 24.15 3.80
C VAL A 283 -19.38 24.34 3.81
N ALA A 284 -20.07 23.87 4.86
CA ALA A 284 -21.52 23.98 4.99
C ALA A 284 -21.99 25.45 5.05
N ASN A 285 -21.17 26.33 5.62
CA ASN A 285 -21.42 27.77 5.68
C ASN A 285 -21.05 28.52 4.40
N GLY A 286 -20.59 27.82 3.35
CA GLY A 286 -20.20 28.42 2.07
C GLY A 286 -18.85 29.14 2.11
N GLY A 287 -18.03 28.92 3.14
CA GLY A 287 -16.69 29.52 3.26
C GLY A 287 -15.71 29.02 2.18
N VAL A 288 -15.94 27.82 1.65
CA VAL A 288 -15.20 27.24 0.54
C VAL A 288 -16.04 26.23 -0.24
N GLN A 289 -15.84 26.13 -1.57
CA GLN A 289 -16.50 25.11 -2.38
C GLN A 289 -15.89 23.72 -2.10
N PRO A 290 -16.66 22.62 -2.07
CA PRO A 290 -16.16 21.29 -1.76
C PRO A 290 -15.03 20.79 -2.68
N THR A 291 -15.01 21.25 -3.93
CA THR A 291 -14.00 20.90 -4.93
C THR A 291 -12.76 21.80 -4.89
N THR A 292 -12.74 22.83 -4.03
CA THR A 292 -11.59 23.71 -3.89
C THR A 292 -10.45 22.95 -3.22
N PRO A 293 -9.27 22.89 -3.84
CA PRO A 293 -8.12 22.27 -3.20
C PRO A 293 -7.70 23.05 -1.95
N LEU A 294 -7.46 22.33 -0.85
CA LEU A 294 -7.08 22.94 0.45
C LEU A 294 -5.66 22.54 0.85
N ALA A 295 -4.87 23.51 1.30
CA ALA A 295 -3.61 23.25 2.00
C ALA A 295 -3.92 23.16 3.49
N LEU A 296 -3.73 21.98 4.07
CA LEU A 296 -3.99 21.70 5.50
C LEU A 296 -2.85 22.20 6.41
N VAL A 297 -1.88 22.92 5.85
CA VAL A 297 -0.70 23.42 6.55
C VAL A 297 -0.55 24.89 6.19
N GLY A 298 -0.50 25.74 7.22
CA GLY A 298 -0.31 27.18 7.07
C GLY A 298 -0.92 27.97 8.22
#